data_AF-I4I1N2-F1
#
_entry.id   AF-I4I1N2-F1
#
_cell.length_a   1.000
_cell.length_b   1.000
_cell.length_c   1.000
_cell.angle_alpha   90.00
_cell.angle_beta   90.00
_cell.angle_gamma   90.00
#
_symmetry.space_group_name_H-M   'P 1'
#
loop_
_entity.id
_entity.type
_entity.pdbx_description
1 polymer ?
#
loop_
_entity_poly.entity_id
_entity_poly.type
_entity_poly.pdbx_seq_one_letter_code
_entity_poly.pdbx_strand_id
1 'polypeptide(L)'
;MKQKKEAKLEVLKRSKYSLLKNEEDLTEPQKIKLEAIKEKFPNLKKMQELKEEFRKIYETSKNRIEEPLSISEWWAKSASIFTKSCQTIRNWCGEIISYFERRTTKVGSRESTINLN
;
A
#
# COMPACT_ATOMS: atom_id res chain seq x y z
N MET A 1 -0.84 33.29 10.48
CA MET A 1 -0.36 31.88 10.46
C MET A 1 -1.38 30.86 11.00
N LYS A 2 -2.17 31.18 12.04
CA LYS A 2 -3.13 30.25 12.66
C LYS A 2 -4.26 29.78 11.72
N GLN A 3 -4.95 30.72 11.06
CA GLN A 3 -6.03 30.42 10.11
C GLN A 3 -5.61 29.53 8.92
N LYS A 4 -4.39 29.72 8.38
CA LYS A 4 -3.84 28.86 7.31
C LYS A 4 -3.59 27.42 7.77
N LYS A 5 -3.24 27.20 9.05
CA LYS A 5 -3.09 25.85 9.63
C LYS A 5 -4.46 25.21 9.89
N GLU A 6 -5.42 25.97 10.41
CA GLU A 6 -6.79 25.52 10.65
C GLU A 6 -7.49 25.12 9.35
N ALA A 7 -7.41 25.95 8.30
CA ALA A 7 -7.98 25.63 6.99
C ALA A 7 -7.37 24.37 6.34
N LYS A 8 -6.09 24.09 6.61
CA LYS A 8 -5.46 22.81 6.23
C LYS A 8 -6.06 21.65 7.02
N LEU A 9 -6.21 21.80 8.34
CA LEU A 9 -6.72 20.74 9.20
C LEU A 9 -8.18 20.36 8.90
N GLU A 10 -9.02 21.31 8.50
CA GLU A 10 -10.40 21.05 8.07
C GLU A 10 -10.49 20.04 6.93
N VAL A 11 -9.53 20.07 6.00
CA VAL A 11 -9.48 19.15 4.85
C VAL A 11 -9.23 17.71 5.31
N LEU A 12 -8.53 17.52 6.43
CA LEU A 12 -8.24 16.21 7.01
C LEU A 12 -9.38 15.68 7.88
N LYS A 13 -10.39 16.50 8.23
CA LYS A 13 -11.54 15.98 8.98
C LYS A 13 -12.28 14.92 8.16
N ARG A 14 -12.62 13.81 8.83
CA ARG A 14 -13.35 12.66 8.26
C ARG A 14 -12.65 12.01 7.05
N SER A 15 -11.33 12.12 6.94
CA SER A 15 -10.56 11.57 5.81
C SER A 15 -10.07 10.13 6.02
N LYS A 16 -10.29 9.52 7.20
CA LYS A 16 -9.75 8.20 7.56
C LYS A 16 -9.93 7.17 6.46
N TYR A 17 -11.16 6.97 5.97
CA TYR A 17 -11.44 5.95 4.96
C TYR A 17 -10.92 6.33 3.57
N SER A 18 -10.93 7.62 3.21
CA SER A 18 -10.34 8.11 1.96
C SER A 18 -8.84 7.84 1.85
N LEU A 19 -8.12 7.80 2.97
CA LEU A 19 -6.69 7.54 2.99
C LEU A 19 -6.36 6.04 3.16
N LEU A 20 -7.13 5.33 3.97
CA LEU A 20 -6.79 3.97 4.38
C LEU A 20 -7.32 2.87 3.45
N LYS A 21 -8.54 3.00 2.90
CA LYS A 21 -9.07 2.00 1.96
C LYS A 21 -8.24 1.93 0.68
N ASN A 22 -8.28 0.79 0.01
CA ASN A 22 -7.73 0.66 -1.34
C ASN A 22 -8.46 1.62 -2.27
N GLU A 23 -7.77 2.22 -3.24
CA GLU A 23 -8.40 3.19 -4.14
C GLU A 23 -9.59 2.61 -4.91
N GLU A 24 -9.54 1.32 -5.24
CA GLU A 24 -10.63 0.59 -5.91
C GLU A 24 -11.89 0.44 -5.03
N ASP A 25 -11.74 0.46 -3.71
CA ASP A 25 -12.84 0.30 -2.74
C ASP A 25 -13.42 1.64 -2.26
N LEU A 26 -12.94 2.76 -2.83
CA LEU A 26 -13.40 4.09 -2.48
C LEU A 26 -14.76 4.38 -3.12
N THR A 27 -15.68 4.89 -2.31
CA THR A 27 -16.90 5.50 -2.82
C THR A 27 -16.57 6.83 -3.50
N GLU A 28 -17.43 7.33 -4.39
CA GLU A 28 -17.22 8.61 -5.07
C GLU A 28 -16.96 9.79 -4.10
N PRO A 29 -17.70 9.96 -2.99
CA PRO A 29 -17.38 10.98 -1.99
C PRO A 29 -15.98 10.81 -1.38
N GLN A 30 -15.52 9.57 -1.21
CA GLN A 30 -14.21 9.28 -0.65
C GLN A 30 -13.09 9.59 -1.64
N LYS A 31 -13.29 9.34 -2.94
CA LYS A 31 -12.36 9.70 -4.02
C LYS A 31 -12.20 11.22 -4.14
N ILE A 32 -13.32 11.97 -4.17
CA ILE A 32 -13.30 13.44 -4.19
C ILE A 32 -12.52 13.98 -2.99
N LYS A 33 -12.77 13.43 -1.81
CA LYS A 33 -12.06 13.81 -0.58
C LYS A 33 -10.57 13.47 -0.66
N LEU A 34 -10.21 12.32 -1.23
CA LEU A 34 -8.82 11.92 -1.41
C LEU A 34 -8.09 12.90 -2.35
N GLU A 35 -8.68 13.27 -3.47
CA GLU A 35 -8.09 14.24 -4.41
C GLU A 35 -7.88 15.61 -3.76
N ALA A 36 -8.87 16.11 -2.99
CA ALA A 36 -8.71 17.36 -2.24
C ALA A 36 -7.57 17.31 -1.20
N ILE A 37 -7.30 16.13 -0.62
CA ILE A 37 -6.16 15.94 0.28
C ILE A 37 -4.86 15.91 -0.52
N LYS A 38 -4.82 15.19 -1.65
CA LYS A 38 -3.62 15.09 -2.51
C LYS A 38 -3.17 16.47 -3.00
N GLU A 39 -4.13 17.32 -3.38
CA GLU A 39 -3.87 18.70 -3.82
C GLU A 39 -3.26 19.56 -2.69
N LYS A 40 -3.83 19.49 -1.48
CA LYS A 40 -3.41 20.35 -0.37
C LYS A 40 -2.21 19.83 0.42
N PHE A 41 -1.92 18.53 0.33
CA PHE A 41 -0.87 17.86 1.10
C PHE A 41 -0.01 16.96 0.19
N PRO A 42 0.97 17.53 -0.52
CA PRO A 42 1.86 16.78 -1.41
C PRO A 42 2.58 15.60 -0.73
N ASN A 43 2.90 15.71 0.56
CA ASN A 43 3.51 14.61 1.31
C ASN A 43 2.52 13.45 1.54
N LEU A 44 1.25 13.76 1.84
CA LEU A 44 0.21 12.73 1.98
C LEU A 44 -0.14 12.08 0.64
N LYS A 45 -0.10 12.86 -0.45
CA LYS A 45 -0.20 12.33 -1.82
C LYS A 45 0.84 11.24 -2.06
N LYS A 46 2.13 11.58 -1.87
CA LYS A 46 3.24 10.62 -2.04
C LYS A 46 3.10 9.38 -1.16
N MET A 47 2.72 9.57 0.11
CA MET A 47 2.50 8.46 1.04
C MET A 47 1.37 7.53 0.57
N GLN A 48 0.28 8.11 0.06
CA GLN A 48 -0.83 7.31 -0.47
C GLN A 48 -0.37 6.55 -1.73
N GLU A 49 0.27 7.22 -2.69
CA GLU A 49 0.72 6.61 -3.94
C GLU A 49 1.66 5.43 -3.68
N LEU A 50 2.59 5.59 -2.73
CA LEU A 50 3.46 4.50 -2.28
C LEU A 50 2.69 3.35 -1.63
N LYS A 51 1.62 3.64 -0.88
CA LYS A 51 0.75 2.59 -0.29
C LYS A 51 0.07 1.77 -1.40
N GLU A 52 -0.45 2.43 -2.44
CA GLU A 52 -1.10 1.73 -3.57
C GLU A 52 -0.10 1.02 -4.48
N GLU A 53 1.10 1.56 -4.68
CA GLU A 53 2.19 0.87 -5.37
C GLU A 53 2.55 -0.43 -4.66
N PHE A 54 2.70 -0.38 -3.32
CA PHE A 54 2.95 -1.56 -2.50
C PHE A 54 1.84 -2.61 -2.64
N ARG A 55 0.58 -2.19 -2.54
CA ARG A 55 -0.58 -3.08 -2.73
C ARG A 55 -0.56 -3.75 -4.10
N LYS A 56 -0.28 -2.99 -5.16
CA LYS A 56 -0.21 -3.53 -6.52
C LYS A 56 0.86 -4.61 -6.63
N ILE A 57 2.06 -4.39 -6.08
CA ILE A 57 3.13 -5.41 -6.04
C ILE A 57 2.60 -6.71 -5.39
N TYR A 58 1.80 -6.60 -4.32
CA TYR A 58 1.17 -7.74 -3.65
C TYR A 58 0.12 -8.47 -4.48
N GLU A 59 -0.72 -7.74 -5.21
CA GLU A 59 -1.85 -8.30 -5.95
C GLU A 59 -1.45 -8.84 -7.32
N THR A 60 -0.51 -8.18 -8.00
CA THR A 60 -0.06 -8.55 -9.35
C THR A 60 1.10 -9.53 -9.37
N SER A 61 1.74 -9.79 -8.21
CA SER A 61 2.78 -10.82 -8.09
C SER A 61 2.24 -12.19 -8.50
N LYS A 62 2.75 -12.69 -9.64
CA LYS A 62 2.56 -14.05 -10.15
C LYS A 62 3.86 -14.85 -10.23
N ASN A 63 5.03 -14.19 -10.17
CA ASN A 63 6.34 -14.77 -10.48
C ASN A 63 7.36 -14.54 -9.34
N ARG A 64 8.10 -15.60 -8.99
CA ARG A 64 9.06 -15.65 -7.85
C ARG A 64 10.30 -14.75 -7.97
N ILE A 65 10.65 -14.27 -9.17
CA ILE A 65 11.93 -13.56 -9.43
C ILE A 65 11.74 -12.04 -9.52
N GLU A 66 10.58 -11.57 -10.01
CA GLU A 66 10.29 -10.14 -10.19
C GLU A 66 9.86 -9.46 -8.87
N GLU A 67 9.40 -10.24 -7.92
CA GLU A 67 8.81 -9.78 -6.68
C GLU A 67 9.84 -9.18 -5.70
N PRO A 68 11.00 -9.81 -5.41
CA PRO A 68 11.98 -9.24 -4.48
C PRO A 68 12.59 -7.94 -5.01
N LEU A 69 12.78 -7.82 -6.33
CA LEU A 69 13.29 -6.60 -6.96
C LEU A 69 12.29 -5.45 -6.85
N SER A 70 11.02 -5.69 -7.18
CA SER A 70 9.96 -4.68 -7.07
C SER A 70 9.78 -4.18 -5.64
N ILE A 71 9.86 -5.09 -4.66
CA ILE A 71 9.82 -4.75 -3.23
C ILE A 71 11.04 -3.91 -2.83
N SER A 72 12.24 -4.27 -3.30
CA SER A 72 13.48 -3.53 -3.02
C SER A 72 13.43 -2.11 -3.60
N GLU A 73 12.97 -1.95 -4.84
CA GLU A 73 12.78 -0.64 -5.47
C GLU A 73 11.75 0.21 -4.71
N TRP A 74 10.61 -0.38 -4.34
CA TRP A 74 9.61 0.28 -3.52
C TRP A 74 10.20 0.73 -2.18
N TRP A 75 11.02 -0.12 -1.54
CA TRP A 75 11.71 0.19 -0.29
C TRP A 75 12.62 1.40 -0.39
N ALA A 76 13.42 1.49 -1.45
CA ALA A 76 14.31 2.63 -1.68
C ALA A 76 13.51 3.94 -1.80
N LYS A 77 12.38 3.92 -2.52
CA LYS A 77 11.48 5.08 -2.67
C LYS A 77 10.82 5.44 -1.33
N SER A 78 10.29 4.46 -0.60
CA SER A 78 9.44 4.67 0.56
C SER A 78 10.21 5.09 1.82
N ALA A 79 11.46 4.67 1.96
CA ALA A 79 12.30 4.95 3.12
C ALA A 79 12.46 6.45 3.44
N SER A 80 12.57 7.28 2.39
CA SER A 80 12.71 8.74 2.54
C SER A 80 11.41 9.46 2.89
N ILE A 81 10.27 8.83 2.61
CA ILE A 81 8.94 9.43 2.81
C ILE A 81 8.36 9.05 4.18
N PHE A 82 8.52 7.80 4.61
CA PHE A 82 7.97 7.31 5.88
C PHE A 82 8.92 7.48 7.06
N THR A 83 9.75 8.51 7.13
CA THR A 83 10.86 8.65 8.11
C THR A 83 10.55 8.28 9.57
N LYS A 84 9.34 8.58 10.09
CA LYS A 84 8.91 8.20 11.46
C LYS A 84 8.19 6.84 11.56
N SER A 85 7.51 6.41 10.50
CA SER A 85 6.78 5.13 10.44
C SER A 85 7.61 4.00 9.82
N CYS A 86 8.78 4.32 9.27
CA CYS A 86 9.73 3.41 8.66
C CYS A 86 10.17 2.32 9.63
N GLN A 87 10.25 2.62 10.94
CA GLN A 87 10.61 1.59 11.91
C GLN A 87 9.50 0.54 12.03
N THR A 88 8.23 0.94 12.08
CA THR A 88 7.11 0.00 12.09
C THR A 88 7.09 -0.82 10.80
N ILE A 89 7.17 -0.17 9.63
CA ILE A 89 7.18 -0.85 8.33
C ILE A 89 8.39 -1.81 8.19
N ARG A 90 9.57 -1.41 8.71
CA ARG A 90 10.77 -2.26 8.79
C ARG A 90 10.52 -3.48 9.67
N ASN A 91 9.88 -3.31 10.83
CA ASN A 91 9.57 -4.42 11.74
C ASN A 91 8.61 -5.43 11.11
N TRP A 92 7.70 -4.99 10.23
CA TRP A 92 6.78 -5.88 9.50
C TRP A 92 7.38 -6.50 8.23
N CYS A 93 8.61 -6.14 7.82
CA CYS A 93 9.23 -6.65 6.59
C CYS A 93 9.36 -8.16 6.53
N GLY A 94 9.80 -8.78 7.64
CA GLY A 94 9.97 -10.23 7.70
C GLY A 94 8.64 -10.94 7.46
N GLU A 95 7.55 -10.42 8.05
CA GLU A 95 6.18 -10.94 7.87
C GLU A 95 5.69 -10.75 6.42
N ILE A 96 5.96 -9.58 5.85
CA ILE A 96 5.66 -9.19 4.46
C ILE A 96 6.32 -10.16 3.48
N ILE A 97 7.62 -10.41 3.63
CA ILE A 97 8.39 -11.33 2.78
C ILE A 97 7.94 -12.78 3.00
N SER A 98 7.74 -13.18 4.26
CA SER A 98 7.27 -14.53 4.61
C SER A 98 5.86 -14.82 4.08
N TYR A 99 5.00 -13.81 3.93
CA TYR A 99 3.68 -13.97 3.29
C TYR A 99 3.83 -14.43 1.83
N PHE A 100 4.77 -13.85 1.09
CA PHE A 100 5.02 -14.24 -0.30
C PHE A 100 5.61 -15.65 -0.40
N GLU A 101 6.58 -16.00 0.46
CA GLU A 101 7.09 -17.37 0.56
C GLU A 101 5.96 -18.38 0.81
N ARG A 102 5.05 -18.09 1.75
CA ARG A 102 3.92 -18.97 2.12
C ARG A 102 2.79 -19.01 1.08
N ARG A 103 2.58 -17.96 0.29
CA ARG A 103 1.64 -17.97 -0.84
C ARG A 103 2.14 -18.89 -1.95
N THR A 104 3.46 -18.92 -2.19
CA THR A 104 4.06 -19.76 -3.24
C THR A 104 4.12 -21.25 -2.87
N THR A 105 4.18 -21.61 -1.58
CA THR A 105 4.09 -23.03 -1.15
C THR A 105 2.68 -23.60 -1.26
N LYS A 106 1.64 -22.77 -1.11
CA LYS A 106 0.23 -23.22 -1.30
C LYS A 106 -0.14 -23.50 -2.77
N VAL A 107 0.56 -22.91 -3.74
CA VAL A 107 0.36 -23.21 -5.16
C VAL A 107 1.02 -24.54 -5.56
N GLY A 108 1.96 -25.08 -4.76
CA GLY A 108 2.62 -26.36 -4.99
C GLY A 108 1.97 -27.59 -4.35
N SER A 109 0.74 -27.49 -3.81
CA SER A 109 0.04 -28.64 -3.20
C SER A 109 -1.37 -28.87 -3.76
N ARG A 110 -1.56 -28.62 -5.06
CA ARG A 110 -2.75 -29.07 -5.81
C ARG A 110 -2.37 -29.70 -7.15
N GLU A 111 -1.39 -30.60 -7.14
CA GLU A 111 -1.27 -31.60 -8.19
C GLU A 111 -1.25 -32.97 -7.52
N SER A 112 -2.39 -33.67 -7.58
CA SER A 112 -2.55 -35.14 -7.60
C SER A 112 -3.97 -35.53 -7.19
N THR A 113 -4.91 -35.48 -8.13
CA THR A 113 -5.89 -36.57 -8.33
C THR A 113 -6.54 -36.37 -9.70
N ILE A 114 -5.82 -36.81 -10.74
CA ILE A 114 -6.45 -37.21 -11.99
C ILE A 114 -7.05 -38.58 -11.67
N ASN A 115 -8.34 -38.64 -11.35
CA ASN A 115 -9.06 -39.91 -11.29
C ASN A 115 -9.41 -40.30 -12.72
N LEU A 116 -8.62 -41.21 -13.28
CA LEU A 116 -9.07 -42.09 -14.36
C LEU A 116 -9.89 -43.21 -13.70
N ASN A 117 -11.20 -43.20 -13.94
CA ASN A 117 -12.07 -44.37 -14.01
C ASN A 117 -13.32 -43.98 -14.80
#